data_AF-A0A2N6VJ10-F1
#
_entry.id   AF-A0A2N6VJ10-F1
#
_cell.length_a   1.000
_cell.length_b   1.000
_cell.length_c   1.000
_cell.angle_alpha   90.00
_cell.angle_beta   90.00
_cell.angle_gamma   90.00
#
_symmetry.space_group_name_H-M   'P 1'
#
loop_
_entity.id
_entity.type
_entity.pdbx_description
1 polymer ?
#
loop_
_entity_poly.entity_id
_entity_poly.type
_entity_poly.pdbx_seq_one_letter_code
_entity_poly.pdbx_strand_id
1 'polypeptide(L)' 'MSTELEIGRGKRGRRAYSLDDVAVIPSRRTRDPRDVSLQWQIDAFQFDLPYLAAPMDSVVSPAT' A
#
# COMPACT_ATOMS: atom_id res chain seq x y z
N MET A 1 -0.51 15.85 19.12
CA MET A 1 0.55 16.40 18.28
C MET A 1 -0.08 16.98 17.02
N SER A 2 0.27 18.20 16.62
CA SER A 2 -0.21 18.80 15.36
C SER A 2 0.43 18.08 14.17
N THR A 3 -0.36 17.73 13.16
CA THR A 3 0.11 17.14 11.89
C THR A 3 0.57 18.20 10.89
N GLU A 4 0.28 19.48 11.16
CA GLU A 4 0.74 20.61 10.37
C GLU A 4 1.96 21.27 11.02
N LEU A 5 2.95 21.58 10.18
CA LEU A 5 4.20 22.25 10.51
C LEU A 5 4.21 23.61 9.82
N GLU A 6 4.59 24.66 10.55
CA GLU A 6 4.86 25.96 9.95
C GLU A 6 6.19 25.91 9.20
N ILE A 7 6.15 26.22 7.92
CA ILE A 7 7.34 26.33 7.06
C ILE A 7 7.82 27.80 7.06
N GLY A 8 6.87 28.74 7.16
CA GLY A 8 7.10 30.17 7.28
C GLY A 8 5.76 30.91 7.36
N ARG A 9 5.80 32.24 7.43
CA ARG A 9 4.60 33.06 7.63
C ARG A 9 3.55 32.78 6.55
N GLY A 10 2.38 32.29 6.96
CA GLY A 10 1.28 31.94 6.06
C GLY A 10 1.51 30.68 5.22
N LYS A 11 2.59 29.93 5.43
CA LYS A 11 2.89 28.67 4.74
C LYS A 11 3.00 27.52 5.73
N ARG A 12 2.11 26.55 5.60
CA ARG A 12 2.10 25.32 6.39
C ARG A 12 2.23 24.10 5.49
N GLY A 13 2.81 23.04 6.02
CA GLY A 13 2.90 21.74 5.37
C GLY A 13 2.37 20.65 6.28
N ARG A 14 1.73 19.64 5.69
CA ARG A 14 1.35 18.42 6.42
C ARG A 14 2.55 17.50 6.50
N ARG A 15 2.85 16.98 7.69
CA ARG A 15 3.84 15.91 7.86
C ARG A 15 3.33 14.66 7.16
N ALA A 16 4.16 14.09 6.28
CA ALA A 16 3.90 12.84 5.58
C ALA A 16 5.05 11.86 5.84
N TYR A 17 4.81 10.59 5.54
CA TYR A 17 5.76 9.50 5.73
C TYR A 17 5.77 8.65 4.47
N SER A 18 6.96 8.22 4.06
CA SER A 18 7.18 7.21 3.04
C SER A 18 7.05 5.80 3.64
N LEU A 19 7.09 4.77 2.80
CA LEU A 19 7.14 3.38 3.29
C LEU A 19 8.45 3.08 4.02
N ASP A 20 9.53 3.79 3.71
CA ASP A 20 10.84 3.63 4.37
C ASP A 20 10.87 4.24 5.78
N ASP A 21 9.91 5.11 6.10
CA ASP A 21 9.80 5.76 7.42
C ASP A 21 9.02 4.91 8.44
N VAL A 22 8.41 3.79 8.03
CA VAL A 22 7.47 3.01 8.84
C VAL A 22 7.74 1.51 8.77
N ALA A 23 7.36 0.79 9.83
CA ALA A 23 7.43 -0.66 9.88
C ALA A 23 6.18 -1.25 10.54
N VAL A 24 5.81 -2.46 10.14
CA VAL A 24 4.72 -3.23 10.77
C VAL A 24 5.28 -3.96 11.99
N ILE A 25 4.67 -3.76 13.15
CA ILE A 25 5.08 -4.39 14.41
C ILE A 25 4.08 -5.49 14.80
N PRO A 26 4.54 -6.72 15.11
CA PRO A 26 3.68 -7.76 15.63
C PRO A 26 3.07 -7.36 16.98
N SER A 27 1.75 -7.48 17.12
CA SER A 27 1.03 -7.19 18.37
C SER A 27 0.26 -8.39 18.93
N ARG A 28 0.14 -9.47 18.14
CA ARG A 28 -0.58 -10.71 18.49
C ARG A 28 0.29 -11.93 18.17
N ARG A 29 -0.21 -13.12 18.52
CA ARG A 29 0.41 -14.40 18.18
C ARG A 29 0.53 -14.56 16.66
N THR A 30 1.63 -15.15 16.23
CA THR A 30 1.88 -15.50 14.83
C THR A 30 0.91 -16.58 14.34
N ARG A 31 0.66 -16.60 13.03
CA ARG A 31 -0.09 -17.63 12.32
C ARG A 31 0.80 -18.31 11.31
N ASP A 32 0.46 -19.53 10.91
CA ASP A 32 1.13 -20.17 9.77
C ASP A 32 0.82 -19.33 8.52
N PRO A 33 1.83 -18.94 7.72
CA PRO A 33 1.61 -18.16 6.50
C PRO A 33 0.66 -18.84 5.51
N ARG A 34 0.57 -20.18 5.52
CA ARG A 34 -0.32 -20.95 4.64
C ARG A 34 -1.79 -20.84 5.03
N ASP A 35 -2.07 -20.40 6.25
CA ASP A 35 -3.43 -20.16 6.74
C ASP A 35 -3.92 -18.73 6.42
N VAL A 36 -3.11 -17.91 5.74
CA VAL A 36 -3.44 -16.52 5.39
C VAL A 36 -4.01 -16.47 3.97
N SER A 37 -5.25 -15.99 3.82
CA SER A 37 -5.84 -15.77 2.50
C SER A 37 -5.25 -14.52 1.84
N LEU A 38 -4.87 -14.66 0.58
CA LEU A 38 -4.44 -13.56 -0.30
C LEU A 38 -5.53 -13.12 -1.28
N GLN A 39 -6.72 -13.72 -1.20
CA GLN A 39 -7.82 -13.41 -2.11
C GLN A 39 -8.23 -11.94 -2.00
N TRP A 40 -8.48 -11.34 -3.16
CA TRP A 40 -8.86 -9.94 -3.28
C TRP A 40 -10.10 -9.80 -4.14
N GLN A 41 -11.07 -9.04 -3.64
CA GLN A 41 -12.28 -8.69 -4.37
C GLN A 41 -12.28 -7.20 -4.69
N ILE A 42 -12.53 -6.87 -5.96
CA ILE A 42 -12.78 -5.51 -6.43
C ILE A 42 -14.10 -5.54 -7.19
N ASP A 43 -15.11 -4.86 -6.68
CA ASP A 43 -16.44 -4.84 -7.29
C ASP A 43 -16.95 -6.29 -7.51
N ALA A 44 -17.32 -6.65 -8.74
CA ALA A 44 -17.76 -7.97 -9.15
C ALA A 44 -16.60 -8.97 -9.44
N PHE A 45 -15.34 -8.55 -9.38
CA PHE A 45 -14.19 -9.40 -9.74
C PHE A 45 -13.52 -9.99 -8.50
N GLN A 46 -13.10 -11.26 -8.61
CA GLN A 46 -12.34 -11.98 -7.60
C GLN A 46 -10.99 -12.42 -8.16
N PHE A 47 -9.93 -12.19 -7.39
CA PHE A 47 -8.56 -12.50 -7.73
C PHE A 47 -7.91 -13.32 -6.60
N ASP A 48 -7.04 -14.26 -6.96
CA ASP A 48 -6.31 -15.06 -5.97
C ASP A 48 -5.17 -14.29 -5.27
N LEU A 49 -4.68 -13.22 -5.91
CA LEU A 49 -3.60 -12.37 -5.39
C LEU A 49 -3.98 -10.89 -5.49
N PRO A 50 -3.56 -10.05 -4.52
CA PRO A 50 -3.88 -8.62 -4.48
C PRO A 50 -2.87 -7.80 -5.29
N TYR A 51 -2.57 -8.21 -6.52
CA TYR A 51 -1.61 -7.54 -7.40
C TYR A 51 -2.28 -7.08 -8.70
N LEU A 52 -1.89 -5.89 -9.16
CA LEU A 52 -2.22 -5.39 -10.50
C LEU A 52 -0.93 -4.97 -11.19
N ALA A 53 -0.79 -5.35 -12.46
CA ALA A 53 0.28 -4.83 -13.30
C ALA A 53 0.02 -3.35 -13.61
N ALA A 54 1.07 -2.54 -13.58
CA ALA A 54 0.99 -1.16 -14.04
C ALA A 54 0.67 -1.16 -15.55
N PRO A 55 -0.26 -0.31 -16.03
CA PRO A 55 -0.66 -0.27 -17.44
C PRO A 55 0.39 0.49 -18.27
N MET A 56 1.59 -0.08 -18.36
CA MET A 56 2.74 0.49 -19.06
C MET A 56 3.17 -0.46 -20.19
N ASP A 57 3.56 0.10 -21.33
CA ASP A 57 4.06 -0.64 -22.50
C ASP A 57 5.34 -1.43 -22.22
N SER A 58 6.12 -0.97 -21.23
CA SER A 58 7.30 -1.67 -20.70
C SER A 58 6.97 -2.86 -19.79
N VAL A 59 5.71 -3.02 -19.38
CA VAL A 59 5.28 -4.03 -18.40
C VAL A 59 4.28 -5.01 -19.01
N VAL A 60 3.33 -4.54 -19.81
CA VAL A 60 2.20 -5.34 -20.31
C VAL A 60 2.07 -5.21 -21.82
N SER A 61 2.09 -6.35 -22.50
CA SER A 61 1.67 -6.48 -23.90
C SER A 61 0.70 -7.66 -24.03
N PRO A 62 -0.22 -7.67 -25.01
CA PRO A 62 -0.97 -8.87 -25.34
C PRO A 62 -0.02 -10.03 -25.62
N ALA A 63 -0.37 -11.24 -25.19
CA ALA A 63 0.30 -12.44 -25.69
C ALA A 63 -0.01 -12.53 -27.19
N THR A 64 1.02 -12.50 -28.02
CA THR A 64 0.87 -12.86 -29.44
C THR A 64 0.68 -14.37 -29.55
#